data_AF-A0A6B1F265-F1
#
_entry.id   AF-A0A6B1F265-F1
#
_cell.length_a   1.000
_cell.length_b   1.000
_cell.length_c   1.000
_cell.angle_alpha   90.00
_cell.angle_beta   90.00
_cell.angle_gamma   90.00
#
_symmetry.space_group_name_H-M   'P 1'
#
loop_
_entity.id
_entity.type
_entity.pdbx_description
1 polymer ?
#
loop_
_entity_poly.entity_id
_entity_poly.type
_entity_poly.pdbx_seq_one_letter_code
_entity_poly.pdbx_strand_id
1 'polypeptide(L)'
;MHFDLVSPEKSVASIEVDAVDLPGVEGDMTAMDGHLPMLTSLRPGFVKARVGGDETRYVVAGGFVEITADSVTVLADEVFPEEEFTTSVLDDLVSRLEETASTKEMQEKDKAEKRLGDAISLKSQISH
;
A
#
# COMPACT_ATOMS: atom_id res chain seq x y z
N MET A 1 -17.90 0.60 -8.36
CA MET A 1 -16.81 1.48 -7.90
C MET A 1 -15.59 1.34 -8.81
N HIS A 2 -14.97 2.46 -9.19
CA HIS A 2 -13.75 2.48 -10.00
C HIS A 2 -12.50 2.50 -9.10
N PHE A 3 -11.48 1.70 -9.43
CA PHE A 3 -10.22 1.63 -8.69
C PHE A 3 -9.04 2.03 -9.56
N ASP A 4 -8.30 3.03 -9.11
CA ASP A 4 -7.04 3.49 -9.72
C ASP A 4 -5.87 3.28 -8.75
N LEU A 5 -4.81 2.67 -9.23
CA LEU A 5 -3.52 2.57 -8.56
C LEU A 5 -2.46 3.26 -9.39
N VAL A 6 -1.89 4.32 -8.85
CA VAL A 6 -0.89 5.15 -9.51
C VAL A 6 0.37 5.26 -8.66
N SER A 7 1.53 5.20 -9.32
CA SER A 7 2.82 5.56 -8.73
C SER A 7 3.41 6.74 -9.49
N PRO A 8 4.43 7.44 -8.94
CA PRO A 8 5.12 8.53 -9.64
C PRO A 8 5.67 8.13 -11.02
N GLU A 9 6.02 6.86 -11.19
CA GLU A 9 6.62 6.35 -12.43
C GLU A 9 5.57 5.94 -13.47
N LYS A 10 4.41 5.40 -13.05
CA LYS A 10 3.38 4.89 -13.96
C LYS A 10 2.02 4.67 -13.27
N SER A 11 0.95 4.68 -14.06
CA SER A 11 -0.32 4.08 -13.66
C SER A 11 -0.19 2.56 -13.72
N VAL A 12 -0.54 1.88 -12.63
CA VAL A 12 -0.35 0.43 -12.46
C VAL A 12 -1.65 -0.32 -12.71
N ALA A 13 -2.77 0.20 -12.20
CA ALA A 13 -4.09 -0.38 -12.42
C ALA A 13 -5.15 0.71 -12.56
N SER A 14 -6.15 0.44 -13.39
CA SER A 14 -7.34 1.28 -13.57
C SER A 14 -8.47 0.35 -14.03
N ILE A 15 -9.30 -0.10 -13.08
CA ILE A 15 -10.30 -1.16 -13.30
C ILE A 15 -11.56 -0.94 -12.45
N GLU A 16 -12.69 -1.49 -12.89
CA GLU A 16 -13.90 -1.58 -12.06
C GLU A 16 -13.78 -2.73 -11.05
N VAL A 17 -14.14 -2.47 -9.80
CA VAL A 17 -14.02 -3.40 -8.68
C VAL A 17 -15.26 -3.39 -7.79
N ASP A 18 -15.48 -4.51 -7.10
CA ASP A 18 -16.54 -4.64 -6.10
C ASP A 18 -16.08 -4.13 -4.73
N ALA A 19 -14.81 -4.39 -4.39
CA ALA A 19 -14.20 -4.00 -3.13
C ALA A 19 -12.68 -3.85 -3.26
N VAL A 20 -12.10 -3.00 -2.42
CA VAL A 20 -10.65 -2.82 -2.30
C VAL A 20 -10.25 -2.91 -0.84
N ASP A 21 -9.38 -3.86 -0.49
CA ASP A 21 -8.79 -3.96 0.84
C ASP A 21 -7.47 -3.18 0.89
N LEU A 22 -7.32 -2.31 1.89
CA LEU A 22 -6.28 -1.29 1.98
C LEU A 22 -5.60 -1.30 3.37
N PRO A 23 -4.26 -1.25 3.43
CA PRO A 23 -3.52 -1.17 4.68
C PRO A 23 -3.37 0.29 5.15
N GLY A 24 -4.37 0.81 5.87
CA GLY A 24 -4.31 2.16 6.44
C GLY A 24 -3.34 2.27 7.61
N VAL A 25 -2.82 3.48 7.86
CA VAL A 25 -1.92 3.74 9.01
C VAL A 25 -2.61 3.58 10.38
N GLU A 26 -3.93 3.67 10.39
CA GLU A 26 -4.80 3.48 11.58
C GLU A 26 -5.34 2.04 11.68
N GLY A 27 -5.16 1.22 10.64
CA GLY A 27 -5.66 -0.14 10.58
C GLY A 27 -6.02 -0.56 9.15
N ASP A 28 -6.30 -1.85 8.98
CA ASP A 28 -6.76 -2.39 7.70
C ASP A 28 -8.24 -2.04 7.47
N MET A 29 -8.59 -1.70 6.23
CA MET A 29 -9.95 -1.28 5.86
C MET A 29 -10.34 -1.83 4.49
N THR A 30 -11.65 -1.91 4.26
CA THR A 30 -12.22 -2.32 2.97
C THR A 30 -13.10 -1.20 2.43
N ALA A 31 -12.74 -0.66 1.26
CA ALA A 31 -13.55 0.29 0.53
C ALA A 31 -14.50 -0.44 -0.43
N MET A 32 -15.75 0.02 -0.50
CA MET A 32 -16.80 -0.52 -1.35
C MET A 32 -17.62 0.62 -1.95
N ASP A 33 -18.47 0.31 -2.92
CA ASP A 33 -19.39 1.27 -3.52
C ASP A 33 -20.25 1.97 -2.45
N GLY A 34 -20.34 3.30 -2.52
CA GLY A 34 -21.07 4.12 -1.54
C GLY A 34 -20.33 4.38 -0.22
N HIS A 35 -19.02 4.08 -0.14
CA HIS A 35 -18.21 4.42 1.05
C HIS A 35 -18.18 5.94 1.29
N LEU A 36 -18.03 6.35 2.56
CA LEU A 36 -17.88 7.76 2.88
C LEU A 36 -16.57 8.32 2.29
N PRO A 37 -16.59 9.54 1.73
CA PRO A 37 -15.38 10.17 1.25
C PRO A 37 -14.32 10.29 2.35
N MET A 38 -13.11 9.84 2.06
CA MET A 38 -12.02 9.78 3.02
C MET A 38 -10.68 9.96 2.32
N LEU A 39 -9.76 10.68 2.95
CA LEU A 39 -8.36 10.77 2.54
C LEU A 39 -7.49 10.31 3.70
N THR A 40 -6.68 9.28 3.48
CA THR A 40 -5.79 8.75 4.53
C THR A 40 -4.48 8.23 3.96
N SER A 41 -3.51 8.01 4.84
CA SER A 41 -2.21 7.45 4.48
C SER A 41 -2.22 5.93 4.56
N LEU A 42 -1.44 5.30 3.69
CA LEU A 42 -1.21 3.87 3.67
C LEU A 42 0.15 3.53 4.29
N ARG A 43 0.19 2.41 5.01
CA ARG A 43 1.43 1.77 5.44
C ARG A 43 1.92 0.79 4.35
N PRO A 44 3.20 0.38 4.37
CA PRO A 44 3.67 -0.70 3.52
C PRO A 44 2.81 -1.96 3.71
N GLY A 45 2.31 -2.55 2.62
CA GLY A 45 1.39 -3.69 2.71
C GLY A 45 0.77 -4.11 1.39
N PHE A 46 -0.19 -5.02 1.48
CA PHE A 46 -0.96 -5.51 0.34
C PHE A 46 -2.22 -4.68 0.12
N VAL A 47 -2.39 -4.16 -1.09
CA VAL A 47 -3.68 -3.66 -1.59
C VAL A 47 -4.31 -4.79 -2.40
N LYS A 48 -5.58 -5.10 -2.13
CA LYS A 48 -6.28 -6.19 -2.81
C LYS A 48 -7.51 -5.65 -3.51
N ALA A 49 -7.55 -5.79 -4.83
CA ALA A 49 -8.70 -5.43 -5.65
C ALA A 49 -9.52 -6.68 -5.94
N ARG A 50 -10.82 -6.66 -5.62
CA ARG A 50 -11.74 -7.78 -5.83
C ARG A 50 -12.73 -7.50 -6.96
N VAL A 51 -12.85 -8.44 -7.90
CA VAL A 51 -13.75 -8.38 -9.06
C VAL A 51 -14.43 -9.74 -9.25
N GLY A 52 -15.75 -9.81 -9.08
CA GLY A 52 -16.52 -11.03 -9.36
C GLY A 52 -16.13 -12.26 -8.53
N GLY A 53 -15.42 -12.06 -7.41
CA GLY A 53 -14.86 -13.14 -6.59
C GLY A 53 -13.38 -13.44 -6.84
N ASP A 54 -12.80 -12.92 -7.92
CA ASP A 54 -11.35 -12.95 -8.15
C ASP A 54 -10.66 -11.82 -7.37
N GLU A 55 -9.44 -12.08 -6.90
CA GLU A 55 -8.63 -11.14 -6.12
C GLU A 55 -7.30 -10.89 -6.84
N THR A 56 -6.97 -9.62 -7.10
CA THR A 56 -5.64 -9.21 -7.57
C THR A 56 -4.93 -8.45 -6.46
N ARG A 57 -3.68 -8.84 -6.16
CA ARG A 57 -2.88 -8.23 -5.10
C ARG A 57 -1.79 -7.34 -5.68
N TYR A 58 -1.60 -6.21 -5.03
CA TYR A 58 -0.55 -5.25 -5.31
C TYR A 58 0.21 -5.00 -4.01
N VAL A 59 1.54 -4.94 -4.09
CA VAL A 59 2.33 -4.55 -2.94
C VAL A 59 2.68 -3.09 -3.05
N VAL A 60 2.37 -2.33 -2.01
CA VAL A 60 2.69 -0.91 -1.92
C VAL A 60 3.68 -0.67 -0.80
N ALA A 61 4.67 0.19 -1.05
CA ALA A 61 5.63 0.64 -0.03
C ALA A 61 5.06 1.74 0.90
N GLY A 62 3.77 2.05 0.77
CA GLY A 62 3.10 3.16 1.43
C GLY A 62 2.58 4.18 0.42
N GLY A 63 1.99 5.26 0.95
CA GLY A 63 1.46 6.37 0.14
C GLY A 63 0.18 6.94 0.72
N PHE A 64 -0.76 7.31 -0.14
CA PHE A 64 -2.06 7.87 0.21
C PHE A 64 -3.18 7.17 -0.54
N VAL A 65 -4.36 7.16 0.05
CA VAL A 65 -5.59 6.73 -0.62
C VAL A 65 -6.66 7.78 -0.46
N GLU A 66 -7.28 8.10 -1.59
CA GLU A 66 -8.49 8.90 -1.67
C GLU A 66 -9.65 7.96 -1.99
N ILE A 67 -10.69 7.99 -1.15
CA ILE A 67 -11.92 7.24 -1.33
C ILE A 67 -13.03 8.27 -1.54
N THR A 68 -13.85 8.06 -2.56
CA THR A 68 -15.07 8.81 -2.81
C THR A 68 -16.27 7.87 -2.77
N ALA A 69 -17.47 8.38 -3.11
CA ALA A 69 -18.67 7.54 -3.12
C ALA A 69 -18.61 6.46 -4.21
N ASP A 70 -17.91 6.71 -5.32
CA ASP A 70 -17.90 5.87 -6.51
C ASP A 70 -16.50 5.46 -6.99
N SER A 71 -15.43 5.96 -6.35
CA SER A 71 -14.05 5.66 -6.71
C SER A 71 -13.10 5.50 -5.53
N VAL A 72 -12.02 4.74 -5.75
CA VAL A 72 -10.87 4.60 -4.84
C VAL A 72 -9.60 4.82 -5.64
N THR A 73 -8.83 5.84 -5.27
CA THR A 73 -7.57 6.19 -5.91
C THR A 73 -6.43 6.02 -4.92
N VAL A 74 -5.51 5.10 -5.21
CA VAL A 74 -4.30 4.87 -4.42
C VAL A 74 -3.11 5.56 -5.11
N LEU A 75 -2.53 6.52 -4.40
CA LEU A 75 -1.31 7.22 -4.75
C LEU A 75 -0.16 6.58 -3.96
N ALA A 76 0.46 5.55 -4.53
CA ALA A 76 1.51 4.80 -3.85
C ALA A 76 2.89 5.37 -4.19
N ASP A 77 3.78 5.41 -3.19
CA ASP A 77 5.16 5.89 -3.36
C ASP A 77 5.94 4.94 -4.27
N GLU A 78 5.86 3.64 -4.00
CA GLU A 78 6.37 2.55 -4.85
C GLU A 78 5.32 1.43 -4.89
N VAL A 79 5.17 0.82 -6.06
CA VAL A 79 4.24 -0.30 -6.29
C VAL A 79 4.99 -1.43 -6.95
N PHE A 80 4.78 -2.63 -6.44
CA PHE A 80 5.31 -3.85 -7.01
C PHE A 80 4.16 -4.79 -7.36
N PRO A 81 4.10 -5.30 -8.61
CA PRO A 81 3.19 -6.38 -8.95
C PRO A 81 3.58 -7.65 -8.18
N GLU A 82 2.59 -8.46 -7.79
CA GLU A 82 2.80 -9.69 -7.01
C GLU A 82 3.85 -10.62 -7.66
N GLU A 83 3.88 -10.68 -8.99
CA GLU A 83 4.79 -11.53 -9.77
C GLU A 83 6.26 -11.08 -9.71
N GLU A 84 6.53 -9.79 -9.49
CA GLU A 84 7.89 -9.25 -9.35
C GLU A 84 8.32 -9.14 -7.87
N PHE A 85 7.42 -9.43 -6.94
CA PHE A 85 7.66 -9.26 -5.51
C PHE A 85 8.44 -10.44 -4.92
N THR A 86 9.76 -10.39 -5.08
CA THR A 86 10.70 -11.37 -4.52
C THR A 86 11.28 -10.91 -3.18
N THR A 87 11.80 -11.84 -2.39
CA THR A 87 12.48 -11.55 -1.10
C THR A 87 13.61 -10.52 -1.28
N SER A 88 14.27 -10.51 -2.44
CA SER A 88 15.32 -9.55 -2.77
C SER A 88 14.83 -8.09 -2.86
N VAL A 89 13.61 -7.87 -3.37
CA VAL A 89 13.02 -6.52 -3.48
C VAL A 89 12.64 -6.00 -2.09
N LEU A 90 12.15 -6.90 -1.23
CA LEU A 90 11.86 -6.59 0.17
C LEU A 90 13.11 -6.25 0.98
N ASP A 91 14.20 -6.99 0.81
CA ASP A 91 15.46 -6.69 1.47
C ASP A 91 16.00 -5.30 1.08
N ASP A 92 15.87 -4.92 -0.19
CA ASP A 92 16.24 -3.59 -0.67
C ASP A 92 15.36 -2.48 -0.05
N LEU A 93 14.03 -2.70 -0.01
CA LEU A 93 13.08 -1.77 0.61
C LEU A 93 13.37 -1.57 2.11
N VAL A 94 13.62 -2.66 2.84
CA VAL A 94 13.97 -2.62 4.27
C VAL A 94 15.25 -1.82 4.48
N SER A 95 16.30 -2.09 3.70
CA SER A 95 17.56 -1.35 3.78
C SER A 95 17.37 0.16 3.58
N ARG A 96 16.60 0.57 2.56
CA ARG A 96 16.33 2.00 2.30
C ARG A 96 15.57 2.67 3.44
N LEU A 97 14.60 1.96 4.03
CA LEU A 97 13.82 2.47 5.16
C LEU A 97 14.70 2.60 6.43
N GLU A 98 15.63 1.68 6.67
CA GLU A 98 16.60 1.76 7.78
C GLU A 98 17.52 2.98 7.66
N GLU A 99 18.07 3.23 6.46
CA GLU A 99 18.93 4.39 6.21
C GLU A 99 18.18 5.72 6.45
N THR A 100 16.92 5.76 6.02
CA THR A 100 16.04 6.91 6.22
C THR A 100 15.70 7.12 7.70
N ALA A 101 15.50 6.04 8.46
CA ALA A 101 15.26 6.11 9.90
C ALA A 101 16.51 6.58 10.68
N SER A 102 17.71 6.27 10.19
CA SER A 102 18.97 6.67 10.86
C SER A 102 19.37 8.13 10.64
N THR A 103 18.87 8.78 9.58
CA THR A 103 19.32 10.13 9.17
C THR A 103 18.38 11.27 9.59
N LYS A 104 17.19 10.95 10.08
CA LYS A 104 16.13 11.94 10.35
C LYS A 104 15.99 12.34 11.81
N GLU A 105 15.45 13.54 12.06
CA GLU A 105 15.20 14.09 13.39
C GLU A 105 14.15 13.27 14.18
N MET A 106 14.15 13.42 15.50
CA MET A 106 13.40 12.58 16.46
C MET A 106 11.92 12.37 16.10
N GLN A 107 11.20 13.37 15.59
CA GLN A 107 9.77 13.22 15.21
C GLN A 107 9.54 12.46 13.90
N GLU A 108 10.48 12.55 12.95
CA GLU A 108 10.40 11.79 11.70
C GLU A 108 10.93 10.36 11.87
N LYS A 109 11.83 10.17 12.84
CA LYS A 109 12.38 8.87 13.21
C LYS A 109 11.31 7.89 13.69
N ASP A 110 10.42 8.30 14.59
CA ASP A 110 9.30 7.46 15.05
C ASP A 110 8.41 6.96 13.88
N LYS A 111 8.12 7.84 12.91
CA LYS A 111 7.33 7.47 11.72
C LYS A 111 8.09 6.52 10.80
N ALA A 112 9.39 6.74 10.62
CA ALA A 112 10.25 5.90 9.81
C ALA A 112 10.42 4.50 10.43
N GLU A 113 10.63 4.41 11.74
CA GLU A 113 10.71 3.14 12.47
C GLU A 113 9.39 2.36 12.41
N LYS A 114 8.24 3.05 12.50
CA LYS A 114 6.93 2.41 12.31
C LYS A 114 6.79 1.81 10.91
N ARG A 115 7.13 2.58 9.86
CA ARG A 115 7.11 2.10 8.46
C ARG A 115 8.05 0.92 8.25
N LEU A 116 9.24 0.95 8.86
CA LEU A 116 10.20 -0.15 8.84
C LEU A 116 9.60 -1.41 9.49
N GLY A 117 8.98 -1.28 10.65
CA GLY A 117 8.30 -2.39 11.33
C GLY A 117 7.16 -3.00 10.50
N ASP A 118 6.38 -2.16 9.82
CA ASP A 118 5.34 -2.60 8.89
C ASP A 118 5.95 -3.35 7.68
N ALA A 119 7.04 -2.85 7.09
CA ALA A 119 7.75 -3.51 5.99
C ALA A 119 8.38 -4.86 6.40
N ILE A 120 8.93 -4.97 7.61
CA ILE A 120 9.43 -6.25 8.15
C ILE A 120 8.28 -7.24 8.36
N SER A 121 7.12 -6.76 8.82
CA SER A 121 5.93 -7.60 9.00
C SER A 121 5.43 -8.15 7.66
N LEU A 122 5.48 -7.33 6.62
CA LEU A 122 5.18 -7.74 5.24
C LEU A 122 6.14 -8.83 4.74
N LYS A 123 7.45 -8.72 5.04
CA LYS A 123 8.45 -9.74 4.71
C LYS A 123 8.12 -11.10 5.34
N SER A 124 7.63 -11.10 6.57
CA SER A 124 7.22 -12.33 7.27
C SER A 124 6.02 -13.01 6.59
N GLN A 125 5.05 -12.23 6.07
CA GLN A 125 3.86 -12.76 5.41
C GLN A 125 4.12 -13.44 4.06
N ILE A 126 5.24 -13.12 3.39
CA ILE A 126 5.61 -13.69 2.08
C ILE A 126 6.58 -14.87 2.22
N SER A 127 7.30 -14.96 3.33
CA SER A 127 8.24 -16.05 3.59
C SER A 127 7.57 -17.37 4.05
N HIS A 128 6.23 -17.41 4.14
CA HIS A 128 5.43 -18.58 4.53
C HIS A 128 4.55 -19.04 3.37
#